data_AF-A0A8J9ZH83-F1
#
_entry.id   AF-A0A8J9ZH83-F1
#
_cell.length_a   1.000
_cell.length_b   1.000
_cell.length_c   1.000
_cell.angle_alpha   90.00
_cell.angle_beta   90.00
_cell.angle_gamma   90.00
#
_symmetry.space_group_name_H-M   'P 1'
#
loop_
_entity.id
_entity.type
_entity.pdbx_description
1 polymer ?
#
loop_
_entity_poly.entity_id
_entity_poly.type
_entity_poly.pdbx_seq_one_letter_code
_entity_poly.pdbx_strand_id
1 'polypeptide(L)'
;MFRAVIWGALLLSCKLHDVRAETEIFRNAGFEAPLGPDNWYCSSCTGEQYRNDNVEGTASMRASQRRGTWAGPAYDLAYGNDVIADRTYDFQIYVQLMSGGDVKHPVKVTVRTEFSDGGVIHRQIARLSASQTDGWQRIAAAVTMPVHDKPVVSMRLYVEGPPSWIDLRVDSSSLTEAGVGTVDTLAAVPELLSNPWFEPLLDPWECNGCTGLQYTADCYGGASCMLIQERRGTWAGPSQNLVWGSTVKAGHTYQFSIWVKMLDGGETKYLTEAKIHFTFSGLRPTLHERVAGNWISAQDGWKLLAGDYTIPDFDDTVSSIRINLEKPPSEIRFLVDDASLKEFMSPITDWRSEADARIEQIRKRDVKLRVNTPNAHDITVEVAQTRSHLAFGSVVHAKQMPSNSHYTDFFFNNFEWAVLANQLKWKQNERNEGQLTFDWADPTIALLESRGIPIRGHNVFWGTGDTHVPTWLPAYSGSELEQKCWKRVDDVVGRYAGR
;
A
#
# COMPACT_ATOMS: atom_id res chain seq x y z
N MET A 1 23.75 -69.73 -2.45
CA MET A 1 22.28 -69.64 -2.53
C MET A 1 21.93 -68.16 -2.45
N PHE A 2 21.79 -67.50 -3.61
CA PHE A 2 21.43 -66.09 -3.74
C PHE A 2 19.91 -65.94 -3.64
N ARG A 3 19.43 -64.88 -2.99
CA ARG A 3 18.08 -64.36 -3.20
C ARG A 3 18.10 -62.83 -3.19
N ALA A 4 17.69 -62.28 -4.32
CA ALA A 4 17.18 -60.92 -4.50
C ALA A 4 15.77 -61.04 -5.10
N VAL A 5 14.80 -60.25 -4.63
CA VAL A 5 13.62 -59.75 -5.38
C VAL A 5 13.17 -58.42 -4.77
N ILE A 6 12.65 -57.56 -5.64
CA ILE A 6 12.46 -56.10 -5.61
C ILE A 6 10.95 -55.74 -5.51
N TRP A 7 10.67 -54.63 -4.80
CA TRP A 7 9.63 -53.58 -4.94
C TRP A 7 8.11 -53.83 -4.85
N GLY A 8 7.48 -52.95 -4.06
CA GLY A 8 6.09 -52.48 -4.20
C GLY A 8 5.95 -51.11 -3.53
N ALA A 9 5.97 -50.03 -4.33
CA ALA A 9 5.75 -48.65 -3.89
C ALA A 9 4.25 -48.33 -3.90
N LEU A 10 3.75 -47.70 -2.82
CA LEU A 10 2.42 -47.11 -2.77
C LEU A 10 2.51 -45.67 -3.31
N LEU A 11 1.91 -45.43 -4.48
CA LEU A 11 1.74 -44.09 -5.05
C LEU A 11 0.49 -43.44 -4.43
N LEU A 12 0.70 -42.53 -3.47
CA LEU A 12 -0.28 -41.48 -3.17
C LEU A 12 0.00 -40.31 -4.13
N SER A 13 -0.84 -40.18 -5.16
CA SER A 13 -0.84 -38.99 -6.01
C SER A 13 -1.62 -37.87 -5.32
N CYS A 14 -0.92 -37.07 -4.52
CA CYS A 14 -1.41 -35.78 -4.05
C CYS A 14 -1.18 -34.78 -5.17
N LYS A 15 -2.22 -34.46 -5.94
CA LYS A 15 -2.20 -33.26 -6.78
C LYS A 15 -2.46 -32.07 -5.86
N LEU A 16 -1.39 -31.46 -5.36
CA LEU A 16 -1.43 -30.07 -4.91
C LEU A 16 -1.93 -29.22 -6.08
N HIS A 17 -2.99 -28.44 -5.86
CA HIS A 17 -3.26 -27.27 -6.69
C HIS A 17 -2.57 -26.09 -6.03
N ASP A 18 -1.71 -25.42 -6.81
CA ASP A 18 -0.94 -24.23 -6.44
C ASP A 18 -1.86 -23.16 -5.85
N VAL A 19 -1.84 -23.06 -4.53
CA VAL A 19 -1.86 -21.75 -3.87
C VAL A 19 -0.63 -21.03 -4.42
N ARG A 20 -0.76 -19.88 -5.07
CA ARG A 20 0.41 -19.03 -5.28
C ARG A 20 0.87 -18.59 -3.89
N ALA A 21 1.75 -19.37 -3.29
CA ALA A 21 2.59 -18.94 -2.19
C ALA A 21 3.17 -17.58 -2.61
N GLU A 22 3.20 -16.63 -1.67
CA GLU A 22 4.08 -15.48 -1.84
C GLU A 22 5.47 -16.05 -2.15
N THR A 23 5.97 -15.78 -3.35
CA THR A 23 7.20 -16.40 -3.80
C THR A 23 8.34 -15.79 -3.01
N GLU A 24 8.79 -16.49 -1.97
CA GLU A 24 10.02 -16.18 -1.24
C GLU A 24 11.17 -16.05 -2.25
N ILE A 25 11.81 -14.88 -2.26
CA ILE A 25 12.89 -14.55 -3.20
C ILE A 25 14.22 -15.10 -2.67
N PHE A 26 14.41 -15.14 -1.36
CA PHE A 26 15.63 -15.67 -0.78
C PHE A 26 15.68 -17.19 -0.91
N ARG A 27 16.63 -17.66 -1.70
CA ARG A 27 17.06 -19.05 -1.64
C ARG A 27 17.78 -19.27 -0.32
N ASN A 28 17.46 -20.37 0.36
CA ASN A 28 18.03 -20.70 1.67
C ASN A 28 17.75 -19.62 2.75
N ALA A 29 16.51 -19.13 2.80
CA ALA A 29 16.11 -18.02 3.66
C ALA A 29 16.32 -18.30 5.17
N GLY A 30 16.15 -19.55 5.60
CA GLY A 30 16.46 -20.03 6.95
C GLY A 30 17.86 -20.63 7.14
N PHE A 31 18.79 -20.43 6.20
CA PHE A 31 20.21 -20.83 6.34
C PHE A 31 20.48 -22.34 6.59
N GLU A 32 19.52 -23.22 6.30
CA GLU A 32 19.59 -24.66 6.51
C GLU A 32 20.44 -25.42 5.50
N ALA A 33 20.62 -24.86 4.30
CA ALA A 33 21.46 -25.39 3.25
C ALA A 33 22.88 -24.76 3.26
N PRO A 34 23.87 -25.36 2.58
CA PRO A 34 25.20 -24.76 2.43
C PRO A 34 25.15 -23.34 1.86
N LEU A 35 25.97 -22.46 2.44
CA LEU A 35 26.15 -21.07 2.01
C LEU A 35 26.95 -20.99 0.72
N GLY A 36 26.63 -20.04 -0.15
CA GLY A 36 27.30 -19.89 -1.44
C GLY A 36 26.83 -18.67 -2.25
N PRO A 37 27.50 -18.39 -3.38
CA PRO A 37 27.18 -17.24 -4.24
C PRO A 37 25.79 -17.33 -4.88
N ASP A 38 25.21 -18.54 -4.97
CA ASP A 38 23.85 -18.74 -5.46
C ASP A 38 22.77 -18.51 -4.38
N ASN A 39 23.16 -18.17 -3.15
CA ASN A 39 22.25 -17.83 -2.07
C ASN A 39 22.88 -16.77 -1.13
N TRP A 40 22.95 -17.06 0.17
CA TRP A 40 23.63 -16.26 1.18
C TRP A 40 25.12 -16.59 1.26
N TYR A 41 25.94 -15.56 1.28
CA TYR A 41 27.38 -15.65 1.53
C TYR A 41 27.87 -14.49 2.40
N CYS A 42 29.13 -14.50 2.81
CA CYS A 42 29.72 -13.43 3.61
C CYS A 42 30.55 -12.51 2.71
N SER A 43 30.12 -11.25 2.54
CA SER A 43 30.88 -10.28 1.76
C SER A 43 32.04 -9.73 2.58
N SER A 44 33.27 -10.03 2.15
CA SER A 44 34.52 -9.60 2.82
C SER A 44 34.63 -10.03 4.28
N CYS A 45 34.15 -11.22 4.57
CA CYS A 45 34.19 -11.90 5.85
C CYS A 45 34.13 -13.42 5.64
N THR A 46 34.24 -14.19 6.71
CA THR A 46 34.09 -15.65 6.70
C THR A 46 32.68 -16.01 7.14
N GLY A 47 31.94 -16.69 6.25
CA GLY A 47 30.56 -17.14 6.49
C GLY A 47 30.51 -18.64 6.75
N GLU A 48 29.95 -19.04 7.87
CA GLU A 48 29.86 -20.45 8.28
C GLU A 48 28.44 -20.78 8.74
N GLN A 49 27.96 -21.98 8.41
CA GLN A 49 26.72 -22.49 8.95
C GLN A 49 26.92 -22.89 10.43
N TYR A 50 26.01 -22.46 11.31
CA TYR A 50 26.12 -22.62 12.75
C TYR A 50 24.88 -23.31 13.32
N ARG A 51 25.05 -24.47 13.98
CA ARG A 51 23.93 -25.36 14.36
C ARG A 51 23.52 -25.33 15.85
N ASN A 52 24.19 -24.53 16.67
CA ASN A 52 23.97 -24.56 18.12
C ASN A 52 23.12 -23.39 18.65
N ASP A 53 22.75 -22.45 17.79
CA ASP A 53 21.96 -21.27 18.15
C ASP A 53 21.31 -20.70 16.89
N ASN A 54 19.99 -20.74 16.84
CA ASN A 54 19.16 -20.39 15.69
C ASN A 54 17.81 -19.83 16.16
N VAL A 55 17.14 -19.12 15.27
CA VAL A 55 15.78 -18.60 15.46
C VAL A 55 14.77 -19.64 14.99
N GLU A 56 15.05 -20.30 13.87
CA GLU A 56 14.23 -21.38 13.33
C GLU A 56 15.09 -22.53 12.79
N GLY A 57 14.44 -23.64 12.45
CA GLY A 57 15.10 -24.78 11.81
C GLY A 57 16.23 -25.40 12.65
N THR A 58 17.36 -25.70 12.00
CA THR A 58 18.52 -26.40 12.57
C THR A 58 19.84 -25.65 12.40
N ALA A 59 19.86 -24.51 11.70
CA ALA A 59 21.08 -23.75 11.47
C ALA A 59 20.85 -22.26 11.26
N SER A 60 21.79 -21.44 11.72
CA SER A 60 21.94 -20.03 11.36
C SER A 60 23.23 -19.80 10.55
N MET A 61 23.43 -18.59 10.03
CA MET A 61 24.72 -18.19 9.45
C MET A 61 25.51 -17.33 10.44
N ARG A 62 26.76 -17.73 10.71
CA ARG A 62 27.74 -16.90 11.42
C ARG A 62 28.63 -16.16 10.43
N ALA A 63 28.73 -14.84 10.58
CA ALA A 63 29.69 -13.98 9.90
C ALA A 63 30.80 -13.56 10.86
N SER A 64 32.04 -13.99 10.57
CA SER A 64 33.23 -13.71 11.37
C SER A 64 34.37 -13.15 10.54
N GLN A 65 35.46 -12.74 11.19
CA GLN A 65 36.67 -12.21 10.52
C GLN A 65 36.34 -11.04 9.56
N ARG A 66 35.40 -10.19 9.97
CA ARG A 66 34.89 -9.08 9.15
C ARG A 66 36.00 -8.05 8.90
N ARG A 67 36.20 -7.67 7.64
CA ARG A 67 37.27 -6.73 7.24
C ARG A 67 36.96 -5.25 7.50
N GLY A 68 35.72 -4.95 7.87
CA GLY A 68 35.26 -3.59 8.12
C GLY A 68 33.81 -3.58 8.57
N THR A 69 33.29 -2.41 8.93
CA THR A 69 31.87 -2.27 9.31
C THR A 69 30.93 -2.63 8.17
N TRP A 70 31.38 -2.51 6.91
CA TRP A 70 30.67 -2.82 5.68
C TRP A 70 30.68 -4.32 5.30
N ALA A 71 31.48 -5.15 5.99
CA ALA A 71 31.53 -6.59 5.75
C ALA A 71 30.43 -7.33 6.52
N GLY A 72 29.81 -8.34 5.91
CA GLY A 72 28.77 -9.14 6.56
C GLY A 72 27.99 -10.06 5.60
N PRO A 73 26.96 -10.74 6.11
CA PRO A 73 26.05 -11.57 5.30
C PRO A 73 25.46 -10.79 4.12
N ALA A 74 25.42 -11.40 2.95
CA ALA A 74 25.00 -10.79 1.71
C ALA A 74 24.26 -11.78 0.81
N TYR A 75 23.37 -11.24 -0.01
CA TYR A 75 22.60 -11.94 -1.02
C TYR A 75 22.57 -11.08 -2.29
N ASP A 76 22.91 -11.66 -3.44
CA ASP A 76 22.85 -10.98 -4.73
C ASP A 76 21.44 -11.15 -5.35
N LEU A 77 20.81 -10.03 -5.70
CA LEU A 77 19.44 -9.95 -6.23
C LEU A 77 19.48 -9.71 -7.75
N ALA A 78 18.72 -10.49 -8.52
CA ALA A 78 18.55 -10.26 -9.95
C ALA A 78 17.50 -9.16 -10.21
N TYR A 79 17.95 -7.91 -10.35
CA TYR A 79 17.07 -6.79 -10.70
C TYR A 79 16.40 -7.00 -12.08
N GLY A 80 15.07 -6.90 -12.12
CA GLY A 80 14.21 -7.23 -13.27
C GLY A 80 13.64 -8.65 -13.26
N ASN A 81 14.17 -9.55 -12.43
CA ASN A 81 13.70 -10.94 -12.30
C ASN A 81 13.28 -11.27 -10.86
N ASP A 82 14.21 -11.20 -9.91
CA ASP A 82 13.96 -11.44 -8.48
C ASP A 82 13.21 -10.24 -7.87
N VAL A 83 13.61 -9.04 -8.25
CA VAL A 83 13.00 -7.79 -7.79
C VAL A 83 12.74 -6.85 -8.97
N ILE A 84 11.54 -6.31 -9.05
CA ILE A 84 11.03 -5.51 -10.16
C ILE A 84 10.98 -4.04 -9.74
N ALA A 85 11.38 -3.15 -10.64
CA ALA A 85 11.30 -1.72 -10.44
C ALA A 85 9.88 -1.27 -10.05
N ASP A 86 9.77 -0.32 -9.11
CA ASP A 86 8.51 0.24 -8.62
C ASP A 86 7.60 -0.75 -7.88
N ARG A 87 8.10 -1.96 -7.57
CA ARG A 87 7.44 -2.90 -6.66
C ARG A 87 7.96 -2.76 -5.25
N THR A 88 7.07 -2.95 -4.27
CA THR A 88 7.43 -2.95 -2.86
C THR A 88 7.69 -4.37 -2.42
N TYR A 89 8.66 -4.56 -1.52
CA TYR A 89 9.05 -5.86 -1.00
C TYR A 89 9.12 -5.77 0.52
N ASP A 90 8.60 -6.79 1.20
CA ASP A 90 8.72 -6.93 2.64
C ASP A 90 9.97 -7.76 2.94
N PHE A 91 10.91 -7.16 3.66
CA PHE A 91 12.17 -7.75 4.06
C PHE A 91 12.17 -8.02 5.55
N GLN A 92 12.69 -9.18 5.96
CA GLN A 92 13.11 -9.42 7.33
C GLN A 92 14.40 -10.24 7.43
N ILE A 93 15.10 -10.10 8.55
CA ILE A 93 16.17 -10.98 8.99
C ILE A 93 16.36 -10.84 10.50
N TYR A 94 16.65 -11.94 11.20
CA TYR A 94 17.09 -11.88 12.58
C TYR A 94 18.60 -11.75 12.66
N VAL A 95 19.09 -10.96 13.62
CA VAL A 95 20.51 -10.76 13.87
C VAL A 95 20.81 -10.91 15.37
N GLN A 96 21.97 -11.47 15.68
CA GLN A 96 22.51 -11.53 17.04
C GLN A 96 23.97 -11.07 17.03
N LEU A 97 24.34 -10.18 17.96
CA LEU A 97 25.73 -9.78 18.16
C LEU A 97 26.43 -10.77 19.08
N MET A 98 27.62 -11.26 18.69
CA MET A 98 28.32 -12.30 19.46
C MET A 98 29.25 -11.76 20.55
N SER A 99 29.53 -10.45 20.55
CA SER A 99 30.39 -9.77 21.52
C SER A 99 29.98 -8.30 21.66
N GLY A 100 30.56 -7.60 22.64
CA GLY A 100 30.29 -6.18 22.90
C GLY A 100 29.45 -5.89 24.14
N GLY A 101 29.01 -6.92 24.88
CA GLY A 101 28.24 -6.76 26.11
C GLY A 101 26.94 -5.98 25.89
N ASP A 102 26.56 -5.14 26.84
CA ASP A 102 25.33 -4.31 26.80
C ASP A 102 25.46 -3.07 25.89
N VAL A 103 26.62 -2.84 25.28
CA VAL A 103 26.83 -1.66 24.43
C VAL A 103 26.05 -1.82 23.12
N LYS A 104 25.18 -0.85 22.83
CA LYS A 104 24.37 -0.82 21.61
C LYS A 104 25.23 -0.39 20.41
N HIS A 105 25.28 -1.25 19.41
CA HIS A 105 25.94 -1.03 18.13
C HIS A 105 24.92 -0.97 16.99
N PRO A 106 25.15 -0.12 15.96
CA PRO A 106 24.26 -0.05 14.82
C PRO A 106 24.43 -1.28 13.94
N VAL A 107 23.34 -1.94 13.62
CA VAL A 107 23.23 -2.95 12.55
C VAL A 107 22.34 -2.37 11.46
N LYS A 108 22.71 -2.53 10.21
CA LYS A 108 22.05 -1.95 9.05
C LYS A 108 21.87 -3.01 7.99
N VAL A 109 20.82 -2.86 7.19
CA VAL A 109 20.65 -3.61 5.96
C VAL A 109 20.71 -2.62 4.82
N THR A 110 21.60 -2.87 3.87
CA THR A 110 21.91 -1.96 2.78
C THR A 110 21.82 -2.69 1.45
N VAL A 111 21.21 -2.03 0.47
CA VAL A 111 21.19 -2.47 -0.92
C VAL A 111 22.23 -1.67 -1.69
N ARG A 112 23.22 -2.36 -2.25
CA ARG A 112 24.20 -1.82 -3.20
C ARG A 112 23.70 -2.08 -4.61
N THR A 113 23.65 -1.05 -5.44
CA THR A 113 23.34 -1.16 -6.88
C THR A 113 24.50 -0.65 -7.70
N GLU A 114 24.91 -1.40 -8.71
CA GLU A 114 25.97 -1.06 -9.66
C GLU A 114 25.41 -0.99 -11.08
N PHE A 115 25.78 0.06 -11.81
CA PHE A 115 25.27 0.36 -13.15
C PHE A 115 26.30 0.04 -14.24
N SER A 116 25.82 -0.07 -15.48
CA SER A 116 26.68 -0.39 -16.63
C SER A 116 27.76 0.65 -16.95
N ASP A 117 27.64 1.87 -16.43
CA ASP A 117 28.65 2.93 -16.55
C ASP A 117 29.70 2.92 -15.42
N GLY A 118 29.62 1.95 -14.50
CA GLY A 118 30.49 1.83 -13.32
C GLY A 118 30.02 2.67 -12.12
N GLY A 119 28.89 3.38 -12.22
CA GLY A 119 28.29 4.07 -11.09
C GLY A 119 27.81 3.09 -10.01
N VAL A 120 27.95 3.46 -8.74
CA VAL A 120 27.51 2.64 -7.60
C VAL A 120 26.71 3.50 -6.62
N ILE A 121 25.58 2.97 -6.15
CA ILE A 121 24.78 3.55 -5.07
C ILE A 121 24.63 2.57 -3.91
N HIS A 122 24.57 3.11 -2.70
CA HIS A 122 24.29 2.37 -1.48
C HIS A 122 23.07 2.97 -0.80
N ARG A 123 22.02 2.17 -0.62
CA ARG A 123 20.77 2.58 0.03
C ARG A 123 20.54 1.72 1.25
N GLN A 124 20.60 2.33 2.43
CA GLN A 124 20.16 1.68 3.67
C GLN A 124 18.64 1.49 3.62
N ILE A 125 18.16 0.27 3.84
CA ILE A 125 16.73 -0.08 3.83
C ILE A 125 16.19 -0.35 5.24
N ALA A 126 17.05 -0.76 6.17
CA ALA A 126 16.68 -0.99 7.56
C ALA A 126 17.85 -0.66 8.50
N ARG A 127 17.54 -0.32 9.76
CA ARG A 127 18.54 -0.13 10.82
C ARG A 127 17.97 -0.57 12.16
N LEU A 128 18.84 -1.18 12.95
CA LEU A 128 18.61 -1.55 14.34
C LEU A 128 19.80 -1.09 15.19
N SER A 129 19.56 -0.86 16.48
CA SER A 129 20.62 -0.70 17.47
C SER A 129 20.55 -1.88 18.44
N ALA A 130 21.52 -2.80 18.34
CA ALA A 130 21.54 -4.06 19.10
C ALA A 130 22.81 -4.17 19.94
N SER A 131 22.74 -4.92 21.02
CA SER A 131 23.85 -5.29 21.90
C SER A 131 23.94 -6.81 21.98
N GLN A 132 25.01 -7.34 22.56
CA GLN A 132 25.16 -8.79 22.72
C GLN A 132 24.05 -9.38 23.62
N THR A 133 23.67 -8.65 24.67
CA THR A 133 22.73 -9.13 25.68
C THR A 133 21.27 -9.07 25.25
N ASP A 134 20.96 -8.39 24.15
CA ASP A 134 19.62 -8.43 23.54
C ASP A 134 19.30 -9.78 22.90
N GLY A 135 20.30 -10.62 22.64
CA GLY A 135 20.13 -11.88 21.92
C GLY A 135 19.68 -11.66 20.47
N TRP A 136 18.81 -12.53 19.96
CA TRP A 136 18.27 -12.43 18.61
C TRP A 136 17.29 -11.26 18.50
N GLN A 137 17.51 -10.42 17.49
CA GLN A 137 16.71 -9.23 17.23
C GLN A 137 16.27 -9.21 15.77
N ARG A 138 14.99 -8.92 15.53
CA ARG A 138 14.45 -8.83 14.17
C ARG A 138 14.77 -7.47 13.56
N ILE A 139 15.29 -7.47 12.34
CA ILE A 139 15.36 -6.30 11.47
C ILE A 139 14.36 -6.53 10.34
N ALA A 140 13.44 -5.61 10.14
CA ALA A 140 12.46 -5.69 9.05
C ALA A 140 12.26 -4.32 8.39
N ALA A 141 11.86 -4.32 7.11
CA ALA A 141 11.52 -3.12 6.36
C ALA A 141 10.65 -3.45 5.14
N ALA A 142 9.72 -2.56 4.82
CA ALA A 142 9.08 -2.51 3.51
C ALA A 142 9.91 -1.61 2.58
N VAL A 143 10.35 -2.13 1.44
CA VAL A 143 11.23 -1.42 0.50
C VAL A 143 10.64 -1.41 -0.91
N THR A 144 10.28 -0.23 -1.40
CA THR A 144 10.01 -0.02 -2.83
C THR A 144 11.32 0.03 -3.62
N MET A 145 11.44 -0.86 -4.60
CA MET A 145 12.60 -0.94 -5.48
C MET A 145 12.63 0.25 -6.42
N PRO A 146 13.72 1.03 -6.41
CA PRO A 146 13.80 2.26 -7.17
C PRO A 146 13.80 1.97 -8.67
N VAL A 147 13.09 2.80 -9.43
CA VAL A 147 13.26 2.86 -10.89
C VAL A 147 14.60 3.51 -11.19
N HIS A 148 15.40 2.85 -12.01
CA HIS A 148 16.69 3.35 -12.48
C HIS A 148 16.62 3.71 -13.96
N ASP A 149 17.19 4.87 -14.31
CA ASP A 149 17.35 5.37 -15.68
C ASP A 149 18.54 4.72 -16.41
N LYS A 150 19.38 3.98 -15.67
CA LYS A 150 20.55 3.27 -16.15
C LYS A 150 20.39 1.75 -15.97
N PRO A 151 20.95 0.93 -16.89
CA PRO A 151 20.97 -0.52 -16.72
C PRO A 151 21.70 -0.92 -15.42
N VAL A 152 21.03 -1.71 -14.58
CA VAL A 152 21.60 -2.33 -13.38
C VAL A 152 22.35 -3.59 -13.79
N VAL A 153 23.62 -3.69 -13.39
CA VAL A 153 24.49 -4.85 -13.66
C VAL A 153 24.60 -5.76 -12.45
N SER A 154 24.53 -5.19 -11.24
CA SER A 154 24.54 -5.96 -9.99
C SER A 154 23.72 -5.25 -8.93
N MET A 155 22.91 -6.00 -8.20
CA MET A 155 22.22 -5.55 -7.01
C MET A 155 22.50 -6.52 -5.87
N ARG A 156 22.90 -6.02 -4.71
CA ARG A 156 23.25 -6.83 -3.54
C ARG A 156 22.62 -6.26 -2.28
N LEU A 157 21.90 -7.10 -1.55
CA LEU A 157 21.47 -6.82 -0.19
C LEU A 157 22.51 -7.37 0.78
N TYR A 158 22.91 -6.59 1.80
CA TYR A 158 23.86 -7.07 2.80
C TYR A 158 23.62 -6.43 4.17
N VAL A 159 23.96 -7.19 5.21
CA VAL A 159 23.93 -6.76 6.61
C VAL A 159 25.29 -6.19 6.97
N GLU A 160 25.31 -4.95 7.45
CA GLU A 160 26.52 -4.21 7.84
C GLU A 160 26.34 -3.54 9.20
N GLY A 161 27.37 -2.88 9.70
CA GLY A 161 27.25 -1.94 10.81
C GLY A 161 28.19 -2.17 11.96
N PRO A 162 27.97 -3.17 12.84
CA PRO A 162 28.67 -3.20 14.12
C PRO A 162 30.17 -3.25 13.85
N PRO A 163 30.99 -2.71 14.77
CA PRO A 163 32.44 -2.71 14.62
C PRO A 163 32.96 -4.05 14.12
N SER A 164 33.96 -4.05 13.25
CA SER A 164 34.42 -5.25 12.54
C SER A 164 34.94 -6.37 13.44
N TRP A 165 35.24 -6.06 14.71
CA TRP A 165 35.62 -7.04 15.73
C TRP A 165 34.43 -7.76 16.39
N ILE A 166 33.19 -7.34 16.08
CA ILE A 166 31.96 -8.01 16.51
C ILE A 166 31.50 -8.93 15.39
N ASP A 167 31.54 -10.24 15.66
CA ASP A 167 30.93 -11.26 14.82
C ASP A 167 29.40 -11.20 14.93
N LEU A 168 28.73 -11.63 13.87
CA LEU A 168 27.27 -11.61 13.75
C LEU A 168 26.75 -13.00 13.48
N ARG A 169 25.56 -13.30 14.00
CA ARG A 169 24.74 -14.37 13.44
C ARG A 169 23.51 -13.79 12.79
N VAL A 170 23.08 -14.40 11.71
CA VAL A 170 21.82 -14.10 11.05
C VAL A 170 21.02 -15.37 10.82
N ASP A 171 19.70 -15.25 10.93
CA ASP A 171 18.78 -16.36 10.73
C ASP A 171 17.39 -15.85 10.32
N SER A 172 16.52 -16.76 9.87
CA SER A 172 15.15 -16.50 9.45
C SER A 172 15.03 -15.22 8.63
N SER A 173 15.66 -15.22 7.45
CA SER A 173 15.52 -14.15 6.48
C SER A 173 14.27 -14.35 5.64
N SER A 174 13.70 -13.28 5.11
CA SER A 174 12.63 -13.35 4.12
C SER A 174 12.63 -12.10 3.25
N LEU A 175 12.33 -12.27 1.97
CA LEU A 175 12.04 -11.19 1.04
C LEU A 175 10.90 -11.62 0.11
N THR A 176 9.75 -10.98 0.24
CA THR A 176 8.56 -11.24 -0.58
C THR A 176 8.11 -9.95 -1.28
N GLU A 177 7.52 -10.04 -2.48
CA GLU A 177 6.87 -8.88 -3.10
C GLU A 177 5.68 -8.48 -2.24
N ALA A 178 5.72 -7.29 -1.65
CA ALA A 178 4.61 -6.73 -0.91
C ALA A 178 3.45 -6.57 -1.89
N GLY A 179 2.37 -7.32 -1.64
CA GLY A 179 1.14 -7.28 -2.42
C GLY A 179 0.73 -5.84 -2.68
N VAL A 180 0.40 -5.52 -3.93
CA VAL A 180 -0.12 -4.21 -4.34
C VAL A 180 -1.36 -3.93 -3.51
N GLY A 181 -1.17 -3.17 -2.42
CA GLY A 181 -2.16 -2.93 -1.40
C GLY A 181 -2.43 -4.15 -0.53
N THR A 182 -2.34 -3.94 0.78
CA THR A 182 -2.99 -4.74 1.84
C THR A 182 -2.46 -6.16 2.09
N VAL A 183 -2.12 -6.46 3.36
CA VAL A 183 -1.86 -7.80 3.96
C VAL A 183 -0.38 -8.22 4.07
N ASP A 184 0.35 -7.79 5.13
CA ASP A 184 1.24 -8.73 5.87
C ASP A 184 1.68 -8.27 7.28
N THR A 185 1.29 -7.08 7.77
CA THR A 185 1.21 -6.85 9.24
C THR A 185 0.04 -7.61 9.88
N LEU A 186 -0.75 -8.30 9.08
CA LEU A 186 -1.97 -9.00 9.47
C LEU A 186 -1.82 -10.52 9.61
N ALA A 187 -0.77 -11.15 9.10
CA ALA A 187 -0.59 -12.60 9.31
C ALA A 187 -0.32 -12.94 10.79
N ALA A 188 0.24 -12.00 11.56
CA ALA A 188 0.43 -12.11 13.01
C ALA A 188 -0.73 -11.57 13.86
N VAL A 189 -1.71 -10.89 13.25
CA VAL A 189 -2.91 -10.40 13.94
C VAL A 189 -3.98 -11.49 13.87
N PRO A 190 -4.56 -11.90 15.01
CA PRO A 190 -5.64 -12.87 15.02
C PRO A 190 -6.76 -12.48 14.06
N GLU A 191 -7.20 -13.44 13.27
CA GLU A 191 -8.42 -13.32 12.49
C GLU A 191 -9.61 -13.06 13.42
N LEU A 192 -10.39 -12.03 13.13
CA LEU A 192 -11.49 -11.58 13.97
C LEU A 192 -12.83 -12.17 13.51
N LEU A 193 -12.93 -12.63 12.27
CA LEU A 193 -14.06 -13.41 11.80
C LEU A 193 -13.96 -14.86 12.26
N SER A 194 -15.11 -15.42 12.60
CA SER A 194 -15.28 -16.85 12.80
C SER A 194 -15.65 -17.52 11.48
N ASN A 195 -15.02 -18.67 11.20
CA ASN A 195 -15.18 -19.41 9.95
C ASN A 195 -15.07 -18.54 8.66
N PRO A 196 -13.96 -17.82 8.47
CA PRO A 196 -13.79 -16.94 7.31
C PRO A 196 -13.72 -17.67 5.97
N TRP A 197 -13.31 -18.94 5.99
CA TRP A 197 -13.12 -19.80 4.82
C TRP A 197 -14.35 -20.65 4.47
N PHE A 198 -15.45 -20.52 5.22
CA PHE A 198 -16.71 -21.26 4.98
C PHE A 198 -16.59 -22.80 4.99
N GLU A 199 -15.63 -23.33 5.74
CA GLU A 199 -15.35 -24.77 5.87
C GLU A 199 -15.73 -25.32 7.26
N PRO A 200 -16.44 -26.46 7.41
CA PRO A 200 -17.26 -27.25 6.48
C PRO A 200 -18.78 -26.99 6.64
N LEU A 201 -19.17 -26.02 7.46
CA LEU A 201 -20.54 -25.54 7.67
C LEU A 201 -20.54 -24.02 7.50
N LEU A 202 -21.71 -23.40 7.32
CA LEU A 202 -21.79 -21.94 7.16
C LEU A 202 -21.73 -21.18 8.50
N ASP A 203 -22.11 -21.80 9.61
CA ASP A 203 -22.10 -21.13 10.91
C ASP A 203 -20.68 -20.59 11.25
N PRO A 204 -20.56 -19.37 11.81
CA PRO A 204 -21.62 -18.46 12.26
C PRO A 204 -22.03 -17.40 11.22
N TRP A 205 -21.76 -17.62 9.93
CA TRP A 205 -22.27 -16.74 8.88
C TRP A 205 -23.75 -16.95 8.66
N GLU A 206 -24.49 -15.85 8.66
CA GLU A 206 -25.92 -15.82 8.37
C GLU A 206 -26.17 -15.15 7.03
N CYS A 207 -27.32 -15.42 6.40
CA CYS A 207 -27.80 -14.67 5.24
C CYS A 207 -28.98 -13.78 5.67
N ASN A 208 -28.72 -12.50 5.92
CA ASN A 208 -29.78 -11.59 6.36
C ASN A 208 -30.70 -11.23 5.19
N GLY A 209 -31.97 -11.66 5.25
CA GLY A 209 -32.95 -11.40 4.20
C GLY A 209 -32.73 -12.21 2.92
N CYS A 210 -32.01 -13.32 3.00
CA CYS A 210 -31.68 -14.20 1.88
C CYS A 210 -31.50 -15.65 2.32
N THR A 211 -31.30 -16.54 1.35
CA THR A 211 -30.94 -17.95 1.58
C THR A 211 -29.45 -18.13 1.33
N GLY A 212 -28.72 -18.54 2.37
CA GLY A 212 -27.31 -18.91 2.31
C GLY A 212 -27.15 -20.42 2.24
N LEU A 213 -26.48 -20.94 1.22
CA LEU A 213 -26.25 -22.39 1.05
C LEU A 213 -24.76 -22.68 0.95
N GLN A 214 -24.34 -23.82 1.52
CA GLN A 214 -23.01 -24.36 1.24
C GLN A 214 -22.92 -24.74 -0.23
N TYR A 215 -21.81 -24.36 -0.86
CA TYR A 215 -21.53 -24.59 -2.26
C TYR A 215 -20.11 -25.16 -2.40
N THR A 216 -19.90 -26.10 -3.32
CA THR A 216 -18.60 -26.82 -3.42
C THR A 216 -18.10 -26.97 -4.84
N ALA A 217 -18.83 -26.47 -5.84
CA ALA A 217 -18.48 -26.72 -7.25
C ALA A 217 -17.42 -25.76 -7.79
N ASP A 218 -17.35 -24.55 -7.22
CA ASP A 218 -16.52 -23.45 -7.71
C ASP A 218 -16.30 -22.49 -6.55
N CYS A 219 -15.33 -22.80 -5.70
CA CYS A 219 -14.93 -22.00 -4.55
C CYS A 219 -13.56 -21.37 -4.81
N TYR A 220 -13.29 -20.23 -4.17
CA TYR A 220 -12.03 -19.52 -4.36
C TYR A 220 -10.89 -20.24 -3.63
N GLY A 221 -11.13 -20.56 -2.36
CA GLY A 221 -10.26 -21.34 -1.49
C GLY A 221 -10.97 -22.62 -1.04
N GLY A 222 -10.21 -23.59 -0.55
CA GLY A 222 -10.79 -24.77 0.10
C GLY A 222 -11.71 -25.65 -0.76
N ALA A 223 -12.64 -26.31 -0.09
CA ALA A 223 -13.63 -27.25 -0.61
C ALA A 223 -15.08 -26.71 -0.62
N SER A 224 -15.36 -25.65 0.15
CA SER A 224 -16.69 -25.09 0.38
C SER A 224 -16.66 -23.57 0.41
N CYS A 225 -17.74 -22.97 -0.06
CA CYS A 225 -17.96 -21.54 -0.04
C CYS A 225 -19.47 -21.27 0.16
N MET A 226 -19.85 -20.01 0.35
CA MET A 226 -21.25 -19.66 0.57
C MET A 226 -21.89 -19.13 -0.71
N LEU A 227 -23.00 -19.75 -1.12
CA LEU A 227 -23.90 -19.25 -2.16
C LEU A 227 -25.00 -18.40 -1.54
N ILE A 228 -25.17 -17.19 -2.07
CA ILE A 228 -26.23 -16.27 -1.69
C ILE A 228 -27.27 -16.22 -2.80
N GLN A 229 -28.51 -16.52 -2.43
CA GLN A 229 -29.66 -16.49 -3.35
C GLN A 229 -30.96 -16.11 -2.64
N GLU A 230 -32.05 -16.01 -3.39
CA GLU A 230 -33.40 -15.70 -2.87
C GLU A 230 -33.44 -14.43 -2.00
N ARG A 231 -32.70 -13.39 -2.42
CA ARG A 231 -32.53 -12.15 -1.67
C ARG A 231 -33.80 -11.30 -1.74
N ARG A 232 -34.22 -10.73 -0.61
CA ARG A 232 -35.43 -9.88 -0.51
C ARG A 232 -35.23 -8.43 -0.91
N GLY A 233 -34.00 -8.03 -1.22
CA GLY A 233 -33.66 -6.67 -1.64
C GLY A 233 -32.15 -6.46 -1.73
N THR A 234 -31.75 -5.28 -2.17
CA THR A 234 -30.32 -4.93 -2.33
C THR A 234 -29.56 -4.91 -1.00
N TRP A 235 -30.24 -4.74 0.13
CA TRP A 235 -29.69 -4.77 1.48
C TRP A 235 -29.43 -6.20 2.01
N ALA A 236 -30.01 -7.22 1.38
CA ALA A 236 -29.91 -8.60 1.85
C ALA A 236 -28.58 -9.22 1.43
N GLY A 237 -27.97 -10.03 2.28
CA GLY A 237 -26.70 -10.68 1.98
C GLY A 237 -26.06 -11.37 3.18
N PRO A 238 -24.86 -11.93 2.98
CA PRO A 238 -24.15 -12.67 4.01
C PRO A 238 -23.67 -11.68 5.08
N SER A 239 -23.73 -12.10 6.34
CA SER A 239 -23.35 -11.25 7.47
C SER A 239 -22.84 -12.05 8.66
N GLN A 240 -21.98 -11.42 9.46
CA GLN A 240 -21.49 -11.96 10.71
C GLN A 240 -21.50 -10.89 11.80
N ASN A 241 -22.03 -11.23 12.97
CA ASN A 241 -21.99 -10.35 14.14
C ASN A 241 -20.57 -10.34 14.73
N LEU A 242 -20.10 -9.15 15.14
CA LEU A 242 -18.82 -8.96 15.80
C LEU A 242 -19.06 -8.61 17.27
N VAL A 243 -18.07 -8.86 18.14
CA VAL A 243 -18.20 -8.56 19.57
C VAL A 243 -17.53 -7.22 19.90
N TRP A 244 -18.33 -6.24 20.30
CA TRP A 244 -17.84 -4.93 20.74
C TRP A 244 -16.98 -5.04 22.00
N GLY A 245 -15.86 -4.31 22.05
CA GLY A 245 -14.96 -4.25 23.20
C GLY A 245 -13.93 -5.38 23.28
N SER A 246 -14.21 -6.55 22.68
CA SER A 246 -13.26 -7.67 22.60
C SER A 246 -12.70 -7.90 21.21
N THR A 247 -13.56 -7.97 20.19
CA THR A 247 -13.17 -8.22 18.79
C THR A 247 -12.88 -6.92 18.07
N VAL A 248 -13.69 -5.89 18.32
CA VAL A 248 -13.61 -4.58 17.66
C VAL A 248 -13.88 -3.45 18.65
N LYS A 249 -13.17 -2.31 18.51
CA LYS A 249 -13.19 -1.19 19.46
C LYS A 249 -13.10 0.15 18.76
N ALA A 250 -13.63 1.19 19.40
CA ALA A 250 -13.49 2.58 19.00
C ALA A 250 -12.01 3.02 18.96
N GLY A 251 -11.64 3.83 17.97
CA GLY A 251 -10.30 4.39 17.78
C GLY A 251 -9.31 3.48 17.05
N HIS A 252 -9.72 2.25 16.71
CA HIS A 252 -8.89 1.27 16.03
C HIS A 252 -9.26 1.16 14.54
N THR A 253 -8.26 0.87 13.71
CA THR A 253 -8.42 0.61 12.28
C THR A 253 -8.49 -0.89 12.05
N TYR A 254 -9.39 -1.33 11.17
CA TYR A 254 -9.58 -2.72 10.80
C TYR A 254 -9.50 -2.84 9.29
N GLN A 255 -8.87 -3.91 8.82
CA GLN A 255 -8.76 -4.22 7.40
C GLN A 255 -9.60 -5.44 7.11
N PHE A 256 -10.49 -5.31 6.13
CA PHE A 256 -11.43 -6.32 5.70
C PHE A 256 -11.11 -6.77 4.28
N SER A 257 -11.28 -8.05 4.00
CA SER A 257 -11.32 -8.60 2.65
C SER A 257 -12.28 -9.77 2.52
N ILE A 258 -12.81 -9.99 1.33
CA ILE A 258 -13.59 -11.19 0.98
C ILE A 258 -13.57 -11.38 -0.53
N TRP A 259 -13.55 -12.63 -0.99
CA TRP A 259 -13.69 -12.95 -2.41
C TRP A 259 -15.16 -13.05 -2.78
N VAL A 260 -15.52 -12.48 -3.92
CA VAL A 260 -16.90 -12.45 -4.42
C VAL A 260 -16.91 -12.86 -5.88
N LYS A 261 -17.86 -13.72 -6.27
CA LYS A 261 -18.11 -14.10 -7.67
C LYS A 261 -19.58 -14.00 -8.00
N MET A 262 -19.91 -13.18 -8.99
CA MET A 262 -21.29 -13.07 -9.50
C MET A 262 -21.62 -14.26 -10.38
N LEU A 263 -22.80 -14.84 -10.21
CA LEU A 263 -23.27 -15.98 -11.02
C LEU A 263 -24.22 -15.55 -12.14
N ASP A 264 -24.89 -14.40 -11.97
CA ASP A 264 -25.93 -13.91 -12.86
C ASP A 264 -25.60 -12.48 -13.39
N GLY A 265 -26.33 -12.02 -14.42
CA GLY A 265 -26.23 -10.65 -14.95
C GLY A 265 -25.17 -10.42 -16.05
N GLY A 266 -24.43 -11.46 -16.44
CA GLY A 266 -23.55 -11.45 -17.61
C GLY A 266 -22.42 -10.42 -17.49
N GLU A 267 -22.32 -9.51 -18.45
CA GLU A 267 -21.32 -8.41 -18.50
C GLU A 267 -21.68 -7.21 -17.62
N THR A 268 -22.90 -7.17 -17.09
CA THR A 268 -23.35 -6.03 -16.29
C THR A 268 -22.59 -6.00 -14.97
N LYS A 269 -21.95 -4.87 -14.68
CA LYS A 269 -21.26 -4.67 -13.40
C LYS A 269 -22.23 -4.15 -12.34
N TYR A 270 -22.26 -4.84 -11.21
CA TYR A 270 -23.01 -4.41 -10.04
C TYR A 270 -22.06 -3.95 -8.96
N LEU A 271 -22.38 -2.79 -8.37
CA LEU A 271 -21.73 -2.35 -7.15
C LEU A 271 -22.03 -3.39 -6.05
N THR A 272 -20.97 -3.86 -5.42
CA THR A 272 -21.02 -4.75 -4.25
C THR A 272 -20.24 -4.08 -3.15
N GLU A 273 -20.84 -3.94 -1.98
CA GLU A 273 -20.23 -3.27 -0.83
C GLU A 273 -20.19 -4.19 0.37
N ALA A 274 -19.10 -4.13 1.12
CA ALA A 274 -19.05 -4.60 2.49
C ALA A 274 -19.31 -3.41 3.40
N LYS A 275 -20.25 -3.57 4.32
CA LYS A 275 -20.62 -2.54 5.29
C LYS A 275 -20.51 -3.04 6.71
N ILE A 276 -20.25 -2.10 7.61
CA ILE A 276 -20.28 -2.30 9.05
C ILE A 276 -21.47 -1.54 9.63
N HIS A 277 -22.32 -2.28 10.34
CA HIS A 277 -23.57 -1.78 10.90
C HIS A 277 -23.42 -1.63 12.41
N PHE A 278 -23.68 -0.43 12.94
CA PHE A 278 -23.65 -0.13 14.37
C PHE A 278 -25.05 0.13 14.88
N THR A 279 -25.48 -0.64 15.88
CA THR A 279 -26.67 -0.35 16.67
C THR A 279 -26.24 0.18 18.03
N PHE A 280 -26.89 1.25 18.50
CA PHE A 280 -26.56 1.90 19.77
C PHE A 280 -27.62 1.57 20.83
N SER A 281 -27.22 1.58 22.10
CA SER A 281 -28.15 1.48 23.24
C SER A 281 -28.90 2.78 23.49
N GLY A 282 -28.31 3.92 23.11
CA GLY A 282 -28.91 5.24 23.23
C GLY A 282 -29.94 5.58 22.15
N LEU A 283 -30.24 6.87 22.02
CA LEU A 283 -31.20 7.39 21.02
C LEU A 283 -30.56 7.58 19.63
N ARG A 284 -29.27 7.28 19.47
CA ARG A 284 -28.57 7.42 18.20
C ARG A 284 -29.14 6.43 17.17
N PRO A 285 -29.47 6.89 15.94
CA PRO A 285 -29.87 6.00 14.86
C PRO A 285 -28.78 4.98 14.52
N THR A 286 -29.19 3.81 14.02
CA THR A 286 -28.25 2.82 13.46
C THR A 286 -27.40 3.45 12.36
N LEU A 287 -26.09 3.19 12.39
CA LEU A 287 -25.14 3.65 11.38
C LEU A 287 -24.76 2.50 10.44
N HIS A 288 -24.56 2.84 9.16
CA HIS A 288 -24.25 1.90 8.09
C HIS A 288 -23.08 2.46 7.27
N GLU A 289 -21.88 2.01 7.58
CA GLU A 289 -20.66 2.59 7.03
C GLU A 289 -20.03 1.64 6.02
N ARG A 290 -19.55 2.19 4.90
CA ARG A 290 -18.89 1.40 3.86
C ARG A 290 -17.45 1.10 4.28
N VAL A 291 -17.10 -0.18 4.26
CA VAL A 291 -15.73 -0.66 4.51
C VAL A 291 -15.01 -0.90 3.19
N ALA A 292 -15.67 -1.59 2.26
CA ALA A 292 -15.12 -1.89 0.95
C ALA A 292 -16.21 -1.77 -0.12
N GLY A 293 -15.83 -1.56 -1.38
CA GLY A 293 -16.79 -1.66 -2.49
C GLY A 293 -16.11 -1.85 -3.83
N ASN A 294 -16.69 -2.68 -4.70
CA ASN A 294 -16.18 -2.95 -6.03
C ASN A 294 -17.33 -3.15 -7.04
N TRP A 295 -17.07 -2.91 -8.32
CA TRP A 295 -18.02 -3.12 -9.42
C TRP A 295 -17.69 -4.44 -10.12
N ILE A 296 -18.53 -5.46 -9.93
CA ILE A 296 -18.25 -6.85 -10.33
C ILE A 296 -19.35 -7.35 -11.28
N SER A 297 -18.97 -7.97 -12.39
CA SER A 297 -19.85 -8.68 -13.32
C SER A 297 -19.66 -10.20 -13.20
N ALA A 298 -20.55 -11.00 -13.81
CA ALA A 298 -20.37 -12.46 -13.84
C ALA A 298 -19.16 -12.90 -14.68
N GLN A 299 -18.79 -12.13 -15.72
CA GLN A 299 -17.59 -12.41 -16.53
C GLN A 299 -16.28 -12.13 -15.81
N ASP A 300 -16.29 -11.29 -14.77
CA ASP A 300 -15.10 -10.94 -14.01
C ASP A 300 -14.53 -12.13 -13.20
N GLY A 301 -15.34 -13.16 -12.95
CA GLY A 301 -14.97 -14.28 -12.09
C GLY A 301 -14.84 -13.88 -10.63
N TRP A 302 -13.95 -14.53 -9.90
CA TRP A 302 -13.63 -14.19 -8.51
C TRP A 302 -12.91 -12.84 -8.45
N LYS A 303 -13.47 -11.91 -7.67
CA LYS A 303 -12.89 -10.59 -7.41
C LYS A 303 -12.78 -10.34 -5.91
N LEU A 304 -11.63 -9.81 -5.52
CA LEU A 304 -11.39 -9.37 -4.16
C LEU A 304 -12.16 -8.08 -3.88
N LEU A 305 -12.89 -8.07 -2.77
CA LEU A 305 -13.50 -6.91 -2.18
C LEU A 305 -12.76 -6.62 -0.87
N ALA A 306 -11.92 -5.58 -0.86
CA ALA A 306 -11.08 -5.24 0.29
C ALA A 306 -11.10 -3.74 0.58
N GLY A 307 -10.84 -3.39 1.84
CA GLY A 307 -10.75 -2.02 2.32
C GLY A 307 -10.44 -1.96 3.81
N ASP A 308 -10.02 -0.79 4.27
CA ASP A 308 -9.82 -0.50 5.68
C ASP A 308 -10.93 0.41 6.23
N TYR A 309 -11.19 0.29 7.53
CA TYR A 309 -12.14 1.14 8.23
C TYR A 309 -11.66 1.42 9.64
N THR A 310 -11.59 2.71 9.98
CA THR A 310 -11.33 3.15 11.35
C THR A 310 -12.64 3.36 12.06
N ILE A 311 -12.88 2.58 13.12
CA ILE A 311 -14.08 2.74 13.95
C ILE A 311 -13.89 4.03 14.75
N PRO A 312 -14.73 5.06 14.56
CA PRO A 312 -14.59 6.30 15.31
C PRO A 312 -14.96 6.07 16.78
N ASP A 313 -14.48 6.95 17.64
CA ASP A 313 -14.97 7.01 19.01
C ASP A 313 -16.40 7.55 19.01
N PHE A 314 -17.34 6.71 19.42
CA PHE A 314 -18.72 7.09 19.57
C PHE A 314 -18.94 7.49 21.02
N ASP A 315 -19.40 8.72 21.25
CA ASP A 315 -19.91 9.18 22.55
C ASP A 315 -21.28 8.53 22.87
N ASP A 316 -21.40 7.22 22.65
CA ASP A 316 -22.59 6.38 22.88
C ASP A 316 -22.17 4.90 23.00
N THR A 317 -22.98 4.07 23.66
CA THR A 317 -22.72 2.64 23.82
C THR A 317 -23.21 1.87 22.59
N VAL A 318 -22.31 1.15 21.92
CA VAL A 318 -22.65 0.22 20.83
C VAL A 318 -23.20 -1.07 21.42
N SER A 319 -24.44 -1.43 21.06
CA SER A 319 -25.14 -2.64 21.53
C SER A 319 -24.97 -3.82 20.59
N SER A 320 -24.78 -3.57 19.30
CA SER A 320 -24.55 -4.60 18.29
C SER A 320 -23.69 -4.03 17.17
N ILE A 321 -22.76 -4.84 16.69
CA ILE A 321 -21.97 -4.53 15.50
C ILE A 321 -21.95 -5.75 14.58
N ARG A 322 -22.08 -5.52 13.27
CA ARG A 322 -22.16 -6.57 12.26
C ARG A 322 -21.52 -6.14 10.96
N ILE A 323 -20.79 -7.03 10.33
CA ILE A 323 -20.32 -6.86 8.95
C ILE A 323 -21.25 -7.60 7.99
N ASN A 324 -21.62 -6.99 6.88
CA ASN A 324 -22.47 -7.58 5.86
C ASN A 324 -22.05 -7.18 4.44
N LEU A 325 -22.39 -8.02 3.46
CA LEU A 325 -22.30 -7.65 2.05
C LEU A 325 -23.68 -7.29 1.50
N GLU A 326 -23.75 -6.21 0.72
CA GLU A 326 -24.98 -5.70 0.12
C GLU A 326 -24.73 -5.01 -1.23
N LYS A 327 -25.80 -4.49 -1.83
CA LYS A 327 -25.92 -3.69 -3.08
C LYS A 327 -26.28 -4.39 -4.38
N PRO A 328 -25.84 -5.63 -4.72
CA PRO A 328 -26.28 -6.24 -5.96
C PRO A 328 -27.82 -6.32 -6.01
N PRO A 329 -28.46 -6.26 -7.19
CA PRO A 329 -29.91 -6.48 -7.31
C PRO A 329 -30.34 -7.82 -6.70
N SER A 330 -31.57 -7.90 -6.18
CA SER A 330 -32.09 -9.05 -5.43
C SER A 330 -32.08 -10.37 -6.21
N GLU A 331 -32.21 -10.28 -7.52
CA GLU A 331 -32.24 -11.40 -8.46
C GLU A 331 -30.84 -11.95 -8.78
N ILE A 332 -29.77 -11.22 -8.45
CA ILE A 332 -28.39 -11.62 -8.73
C ILE A 332 -27.89 -12.52 -7.60
N ARG A 333 -27.57 -13.77 -7.95
CA ARG A 333 -26.88 -14.69 -7.06
C ARG A 333 -25.38 -14.50 -7.16
N PHE A 334 -24.71 -14.72 -6.05
CA PHE A 334 -23.26 -14.63 -5.97
C PHE A 334 -22.70 -15.58 -4.92
N LEU A 335 -21.44 -15.94 -5.11
CA LEU A 335 -20.64 -16.72 -4.17
C LEU A 335 -19.76 -15.77 -3.38
N VAL A 336 -19.50 -16.13 -2.12
CA VAL A 336 -18.48 -15.48 -1.30
C VAL A 336 -17.59 -16.53 -0.65
N ASP A 337 -16.32 -16.16 -0.47
CA ASP A 337 -15.31 -17.06 0.07
C ASP A 337 -14.12 -16.29 0.66
N ASP A 338 -13.26 -16.97 1.43
CA ASP A 338 -11.99 -16.47 1.97
C ASP A 338 -12.11 -15.04 2.55
N ALA A 339 -13.04 -14.85 3.49
CA ALA A 339 -13.20 -13.60 4.21
C ALA A 339 -12.04 -13.37 5.20
N SER A 340 -11.81 -12.12 5.59
CA SER A 340 -10.82 -11.77 6.62
C SER A 340 -11.19 -10.41 7.20
N LEU A 341 -11.14 -10.31 8.52
CA LEU A 341 -11.21 -9.03 9.24
C LEU A 341 -10.11 -9.07 10.29
N LYS A 342 -9.19 -8.13 10.22
CA LYS A 342 -8.11 -8.08 11.18
C LYS A 342 -7.90 -6.65 11.63
N GLU A 343 -7.53 -6.49 12.90
CA GLU A 343 -7.15 -5.19 13.41
C GLU A 343 -5.88 -4.74 12.69
N PHE A 344 -5.98 -3.63 11.96
CA PHE A 344 -4.82 -2.95 11.44
C PHE A 344 -4.12 -2.31 12.63
N MET A 345 -3.22 -3.08 13.24
CA MET A 345 -2.16 -2.48 14.02
C MET A 345 -1.31 -1.70 13.02
N SER A 346 -1.46 -0.37 13.02
CA SER A 346 -0.42 0.48 12.46
C SER A 346 0.89 -0.08 13.01
N PRO A 347 1.86 -0.45 12.15
CA PRO A 347 3.13 -0.92 12.68
C PRO A 347 3.56 0.10 13.72
N ILE A 348 4.09 -0.38 14.85
CA ILE A 348 4.70 0.44 15.91
C ILE A 348 5.98 1.09 15.36
N THR A 349 5.96 1.53 14.11
CA THR A 349 6.89 2.45 13.51
C THR A 349 6.17 3.78 13.50
N ASP A 350 6.79 4.74 14.17
CA ASP A 350 6.40 6.13 14.08
C ASP A 350 6.71 6.59 12.64
N TRP A 351 5.81 6.24 11.71
CA TRP A 351 5.92 6.56 10.29
C TRP A 351 6.16 8.05 10.09
N ARG A 352 5.66 8.87 11.03
CA ARG A 352 5.87 10.30 11.09
C ARG A 352 7.31 10.61 11.48
N SER A 353 7.87 10.04 12.53
CA SER A 353 9.32 10.16 12.83
C SER A 353 10.20 9.68 11.68
N GLU A 354 9.85 8.58 11.00
CA GLU A 354 10.58 8.11 9.83
C GLU A 354 10.45 9.08 8.65
N ALA A 355 9.26 9.62 8.42
CA ALA A 355 9.02 10.65 7.41
C ALA A 355 9.78 11.94 7.74
N ASP A 356 9.80 12.35 9.00
CA ASP A 356 10.50 13.53 9.50
C ASP A 356 12.01 13.35 9.37
N ALA A 357 12.55 12.17 9.69
CA ALA A 357 13.95 11.82 9.47
C ALA A 357 14.34 11.86 7.99
N ARG A 358 13.46 11.36 7.10
CA ARG A 358 13.66 11.51 5.65
C ARG A 358 13.62 12.98 5.27
N ILE A 359 12.63 13.77 5.70
CA ILE A 359 12.54 15.21 5.43
C ILE A 359 13.82 15.92 5.85
N GLU A 360 14.37 15.60 7.02
CA GLU A 360 15.64 16.13 7.50
C GLU A 360 16.80 15.80 6.54
N GLN A 361 16.90 14.55 6.10
CA GLN A 361 17.99 14.09 5.23
C GLN A 361 17.87 14.55 3.76
N ILE A 362 16.66 14.55 3.20
CA ILE A 362 16.44 14.71 1.74
C ILE A 362 15.78 16.04 1.37
N ARG A 363 15.16 16.75 2.32
CA ARG A 363 14.42 18.00 2.04
C ARG A 363 14.94 19.22 2.81
N LYS A 364 15.73 19.03 3.86
CA LYS A 364 16.36 20.12 4.62
C LYS A 364 17.87 20.19 4.37
N ARG A 365 18.46 21.31 4.76
CA ARG A 365 19.91 21.56 4.73
C ARG A 365 20.26 22.57 5.80
N ASP A 366 21.47 22.46 6.33
CA ASP A 366 21.99 23.46 7.27
C ASP A 366 22.28 24.79 6.55
N VAL A 367 21.81 25.89 7.14
CA VAL A 367 22.13 27.25 6.70
C VAL A 367 23.07 27.88 7.73
N LYS A 368 24.29 28.24 7.29
CA LYS A 368 25.26 28.93 8.13
C LYS A 368 25.15 30.44 7.92
N LEU A 369 24.71 31.15 8.96
CA LEU A 369 24.63 32.61 8.96
C LEU A 369 25.86 33.19 9.67
N ARG A 370 26.56 34.12 9.02
CA ARG A 370 27.67 34.86 9.61
C ARG A 370 27.26 36.31 9.82
N VAL A 371 27.20 36.74 11.07
CA VAL A 371 26.89 38.13 11.44
C VAL A 371 28.18 38.85 11.78
N ASN A 372 28.56 39.83 10.97
CA ASN A 372 29.72 40.69 11.23
C ASN A 372 29.20 42.06 11.71
N THR A 373 29.26 42.30 13.02
CA THR A 373 28.85 43.57 13.65
C THR A 373 29.92 44.05 14.63
N PRO A 374 30.19 45.37 14.72
CA PRO A 374 31.10 45.92 15.71
C PRO A 374 30.58 45.77 17.14
N ASN A 375 29.27 45.59 17.34
CA ASN A 375 28.64 45.36 18.64
C ASN A 375 28.02 43.96 18.66
N ALA A 376 28.76 42.98 19.19
CA ALA A 376 28.37 41.57 19.19
C ALA A 376 27.41 41.17 20.32
N HIS A 377 27.02 42.11 21.18
CA HIS A 377 26.12 41.87 22.30
C HIS A 377 24.66 41.97 21.83
N ASP A 378 23.81 41.05 22.33
CA ASP A 378 22.35 41.05 22.17
C ASP A 378 21.82 41.01 20.72
N ILE A 379 22.42 40.17 19.86
CA ILE A 379 21.91 39.95 18.50
C ILE A 379 20.80 38.89 18.50
N THR A 380 19.63 39.23 17.97
CA THR A 380 18.57 38.27 17.62
C THR A 380 18.49 38.11 16.10
N VAL A 381 18.39 36.87 15.63
CA VAL A 381 18.20 36.53 14.21
C VAL A 381 16.86 35.84 14.07
N GLU A 382 15.99 36.37 13.22
CA GLU A 382 14.71 35.77 12.85
C GLU A 382 14.80 35.23 11.43
N VAL A 383 14.30 34.00 11.22
CA VAL A 383 14.20 33.39 9.89
C VAL A 383 12.73 33.13 9.62
N ALA A 384 12.15 33.86 8.68
CA ALA A 384 10.78 33.68 8.22
C ALA A 384 10.76 33.04 6.83
N GLN A 385 10.02 31.95 6.67
CA GLN A 385 9.75 31.37 5.35
C GLN A 385 8.73 32.24 4.63
N THR A 386 9.13 32.88 3.54
CA THR A 386 8.24 33.77 2.76
C THR A 386 7.57 33.07 1.58
N ARG A 387 8.15 31.97 1.10
CA ARG A 387 7.59 31.08 0.06
C ARG A 387 8.04 29.63 0.26
N SER A 388 7.24 28.68 -0.20
CA SER A 388 7.60 27.27 -0.29
C SER A 388 8.14 26.91 -1.67
N HIS A 389 9.19 26.10 -1.71
CA HIS A 389 9.62 25.47 -2.97
C HIS A 389 8.65 24.37 -3.40
N LEU A 390 8.00 23.70 -2.44
CA LEU A 390 6.93 22.74 -2.72
C LEU A 390 5.63 23.50 -2.95
N ALA A 391 4.92 23.11 -4.00
CA ALA A 391 3.62 23.70 -4.33
C ALA A 391 2.65 23.52 -3.15
N PHE A 392 2.35 24.61 -2.45
CA PHE A 392 1.31 24.66 -1.42
C PHE A 392 0.17 25.54 -1.92
N GLY A 393 -0.97 24.91 -2.19
CA GLY A 393 -2.03 25.55 -2.94
C GLY A 393 -3.41 25.04 -2.59
N SER A 394 -4.42 25.71 -3.16
CA SER A 394 -5.82 25.34 -2.96
C SER A 394 -6.62 25.42 -4.26
N VAL A 395 -7.79 24.80 -4.21
CA VAL A 395 -8.81 24.91 -5.25
C VAL A 395 -9.42 26.31 -5.21
N VAL A 396 -9.45 26.98 -6.36
CA VAL A 396 -10.10 28.27 -6.58
C VAL A 396 -11.42 28.05 -7.28
N HIS A 397 -12.51 28.49 -6.64
CA HIS A 397 -13.79 28.62 -7.31
C HIS A 397 -13.82 29.94 -8.09
N ALA A 398 -13.71 29.85 -9.41
CA ALA A 398 -13.80 30.98 -10.33
C ALA A 398 -15.14 31.75 -10.25
N LYS A 399 -16.14 31.22 -9.52
CA LYS A 399 -17.37 31.94 -9.21
C LYS A 399 -17.27 32.92 -8.04
N GLN A 400 -16.28 32.72 -7.18
CA GLN A 400 -16.04 33.54 -6.00
C GLN A 400 -14.87 34.51 -6.25
N MET A 401 -13.89 34.12 -7.04
CA MET A 401 -12.76 34.98 -7.42
C MET A 401 -12.97 35.49 -8.85
N PRO A 402 -12.78 36.79 -9.15
CA PRO A 402 -12.26 37.85 -8.28
C PRO A 402 -13.31 38.60 -7.44
N SER A 403 -14.61 38.36 -7.64
CA SER A 403 -15.67 39.26 -7.18
C SER A 403 -15.92 39.26 -5.66
N ASN A 404 -15.58 38.19 -4.95
CA ASN A 404 -15.71 38.08 -3.50
C ASN A 404 -14.36 38.39 -2.85
N SER A 405 -14.22 39.59 -2.29
CA SER A 405 -12.97 40.05 -1.66
C SER A 405 -12.55 39.17 -0.48
N HIS A 406 -13.48 38.77 0.40
CA HIS A 406 -13.15 37.90 1.53
C HIS A 406 -12.57 36.55 1.10
N TYR A 407 -13.17 35.93 0.08
CA TYR A 407 -12.66 34.68 -0.49
C TYR A 407 -11.28 34.88 -1.15
N THR A 408 -11.14 35.98 -1.89
CA THR A 408 -9.93 36.32 -2.64
C THR A 408 -8.76 36.62 -1.69
N ASP A 409 -8.98 37.42 -0.65
CA ASP A 409 -7.99 37.76 0.36
C ASP A 409 -7.61 36.52 1.18
N PHE A 410 -8.58 35.69 1.56
CA PHE A 410 -8.29 34.42 2.22
C PHE A 410 -7.38 33.54 1.37
N PHE A 411 -7.63 33.44 0.06
CA PHE A 411 -6.77 32.66 -0.82
C PHE A 411 -5.34 33.22 -0.83
N PHE A 412 -5.16 34.52 -1.09
CA PHE A 412 -3.83 35.12 -1.21
C PHE A 412 -3.06 35.19 0.12
N ASN A 413 -3.75 35.16 1.26
CA ASN A 413 -3.10 35.14 2.57
C ASN A 413 -2.62 33.74 2.99
N ASN A 414 -3.07 32.67 2.33
CA ASN A 414 -2.85 31.29 2.79
C ASN A 414 -2.22 30.36 1.74
N PHE A 415 -2.31 30.67 0.45
CA PHE A 415 -1.92 29.75 -0.62
C PHE A 415 -1.03 30.41 -1.67
N GLU A 416 -0.09 29.62 -2.18
CA GLU A 416 0.91 30.05 -3.14
C GLU A 416 0.69 29.45 -4.54
N TRP A 417 -0.22 28.48 -4.66
CA TRP A 417 -0.57 27.78 -5.91
C TRP A 417 -2.08 27.64 -6.05
N ALA A 418 -2.58 27.68 -7.29
CA ALA A 418 -3.99 27.58 -7.59
C ALA A 418 -4.34 26.41 -8.52
N VAL A 419 -5.56 25.91 -8.38
CA VAL A 419 -6.21 25.09 -9.40
C VAL A 419 -7.67 25.50 -9.50
N LEU A 420 -8.19 25.76 -10.70
CA LEU A 420 -9.61 26.11 -10.83
C LEU A 420 -10.48 24.86 -10.60
N ALA A 421 -11.51 24.98 -9.76
CA ALA A 421 -12.35 23.85 -9.33
C ALA A 421 -12.97 23.08 -10.50
N ASN A 422 -13.58 23.81 -11.43
CA ASN A 422 -14.30 23.23 -12.57
C ASN A 422 -14.10 24.02 -13.87
N GLN A 423 -13.73 25.29 -13.81
CA GLN A 423 -13.80 26.23 -14.93
C GLN A 423 -12.73 26.02 -16.02
N LEU A 424 -11.91 24.98 -15.89
CA LEU A 424 -11.02 24.49 -16.94
C LEU A 424 -11.38 23.08 -17.44
N LYS A 425 -12.47 22.47 -16.94
CA LYS A 425 -12.94 21.15 -17.40
C LYS A 425 -13.70 21.30 -18.72
N TRP A 426 -13.57 20.31 -19.60
CA TRP A 426 -14.13 20.36 -20.97
C TRP A 426 -15.62 20.72 -21.00
N LYS A 427 -16.46 20.05 -20.19
CA LYS A 427 -17.90 20.36 -20.10
C LYS A 427 -18.22 21.80 -19.72
N GLN A 428 -17.34 22.47 -18.95
CA GLN A 428 -17.56 23.85 -18.53
C GLN A 428 -17.15 24.85 -19.61
N ASN A 429 -16.08 24.57 -20.34
CA ASN A 429 -15.62 25.47 -21.41
C ASN A 429 -16.33 25.23 -22.74
N GLU A 430 -16.96 24.08 -22.95
CA GLU A 430 -17.65 23.75 -24.20
C GLU A 430 -18.90 22.90 -23.93
N ARG A 431 -19.86 23.50 -23.22
CA ARG A 431 -21.10 22.80 -22.84
C ARG A 431 -21.93 22.36 -24.04
N ASN A 432 -21.96 23.22 -25.07
CA ASN A 432 -22.52 22.92 -26.38
C ASN A 432 -21.35 22.91 -27.38
N GLU A 433 -21.38 21.96 -28.32
CA GLU A 433 -20.31 21.78 -29.29
C GLU A 433 -20.03 23.06 -30.08
N GLY A 434 -18.76 23.45 -30.19
CA GLY A 434 -18.33 24.64 -30.90
C GLY A 434 -18.60 25.97 -30.18
N GLN A 435 -19.24 25.95 -29.00
CA GLN A 435 -19.51 27.15 -28.20
C GLN A 435 -18.55 27.23 -27.01
N LEU A 436 -17.36 27.79 -27.25
CA LEU A 436 -16.35 27.96 -26.22
C LEU A 436 -16.69 29.13 -25.27
N THR A 437 -16.55 28.92 -23.96
CA THR A 437 -16.64 29.96 -22.93
C THR A 437 -15.53 29.85 -21.89
N PHE A 438 -14.93 31.00 -21.58
CA PHE A 438 -13.90 31.15 -20.56
C PHE A 438 -14.20 32.35 -19.64
N ASP A 439 -15.44 32.83 -19.64
CA ASP A 439 -15.83 34.10 -18.99
C ASP A 439 -15.56 34.12 -17.48
N TRP A 440 -15.51 32.95 -16.85
CA TRP A 440 -15.16 32.79 -15.44
C TRP A 440 -13.69 32.41 -15.26
N ALA A 441 -13.13 31.63 -16.19
CA ALA A 441 -11.76 31.13 -16.12
C ALA A 441 -10.76 32.27 -16.33
N ASP A 442 -10.92 33.07 -17.38
CA ASP A 442 -9.94 34.08 -17.78
C ASP A 442 -9.76 35.19 -16.74
N PRO A 443 -10.83 35.80 -16.17
CA PRO A 443 -10.65 36.83 -15.16
C PRO A 443 -10.00 36.27 -13.88
N THR A 444 -10.32 35.03 -13.51
CA THR A 444 -9.72 34.35 -12.35
C THR A 444 -8.24 34.10 -12.59
N ILE A 445 -7.88 33.52 -13.74
CA ILE A 445 -6.50 33.24 -14.12
C ILE A 445 -5.70 34.53 -14.22
N ALA A 446 -6.25 35.58 -14.84
CA ALA A 446 -5.58 36.88 -14.95
C ALA A 446 -5.29 37.50 -13.56
N LEU A 447 -6.22 37.40 -12.61
CA LEU A 447 -5.97 37.87 -11.24
C LEU A 447 -4.86 37.04 -10.55
N LEU A 448 -4.90 35.72 -10.67
CA LEU A 448 -3.88 34.83 -10.09
C LEU A 448 -2.48 35.13 -10.68
N GLU A 449 -2.38 35.27 -11.99
CA GLU A 449 -1.14 35.63 -12.70
C GLU A 449 -0.65 37.03 -12.31
N SER A 450 -1.55 38.01 -12.18
CA SER A 450 -1.17 39.38 -11.74
C SER A 450 -0.53 39.43 -10.36
N ARG A 451 -0.76 38.39 -9.54
CA ARG A 451 -0.17 38.22 -8.20
C ARG A 451 0.99 37.20 -8.19
N GLY A 452 1.38 36.69 -9.37
CA GLY A 452 2.45 35.72 -9.54
C GLY A 452 2.13 34.36 -8.91
N ILE A 453 0.86 33.95 -8.89
CA ILE A 453 0.43 32.63 -8.42
C ILE A 453 0.51 31.63 -9.58
N PRO A 454 1.32 30.57 -9.49
CA PRO A 454 1.32 29.48 -10.46
C PRO A 454 0.00 28.69 -10.42
N ILE A 455 -0.46 28.25 -11.59
CA ILE A 455 -1.78 27.62 -11.78
C ILE A 455 -1.60 26.23 -12.37
N ARG A 456 -2.23 25.23 -11.75
CA ARG A 456 -2.31 23.88 -12.31
C ARG A 456 -3.52 23.78 -13.24
N GLY A 457 -3.30 23.41 -14.49
CA GLY A 457 -4.39 23.12 -15.43
C GLY A 457 -5.16 21.86 -15.01
N HIS A 458 -6.45 22.00 -14.73
CA HIS A 458 -7.32 20.89 -14.36
C HIS A 458 -8.70 21.03 -15.02
N ASN A 459 -8.96 20.33 -16.13
CA ASN A 459 -8.12 19.37 -16.84
C ASN A 459 -8.47 19.34 -18.33
N VAL A 460 -7.61 18.70 -19.14
CA VAL A 460 -7.84 18.57 -20.59
C VAL A 460 -8.88 17.47 -20.87
N PHE A 461 -8.64 16.26 -20.34
CA PHE A 461 -9.49 15.07 -20.54
C PHE A 461 -9.82 14.40 -19.20
N TRP A 462 -11.03 13.79 -19.10
CA TRP A 462 -11.44 13.07 -17.90
C TRP A 462 -12.41 11.92 -18.20
N GLY A 463 -12.01 10.67 -17.93
CA GLY A 463 -12.85 9.48 -18.11
C GLY A 463 -13.81 9.23 -16.94
N THR A 464 -14.78 10.13 -16.70
CA THR A 464 -15.77 10.00 -15.59
C THR A 464 -17.20 9.72 -16.05
N GLY A 465 -17.36 9.25 -17.29
CA GLY A 465 -18.67 9.15 -17.94
C GLY A 465 -19.32 10.53 -18.11
N ASP A 466 -20.65 10.57 -18.12
CA ASP A 466 -21.43 11.74 -18.55
C ASP A 466 -21.42 12.92 -17.56
N THR A 467 -20.88 12.72 -16.35
CA THR A 467 -20.95 13.70 -15.27
C THR A 467 -20.10 14.95 -15.59
N HIS A 468 -18.90 14.77 -16.14
CA HIS A 468 -17.95 15.86 -16.38
C HIS A 468 -17.39 15.95 -17.81
N VAL A 469 -17.86 15.09 -18.71
CA VAL A 469 -17.62 15.16 -20.16
C VAL A 469 -18.77 15.93 -20.82
N PRO A 470 -18.54 16.71 -21.90
CA PRO A 470 -19.62 17.32 -22.66
C PRO A 470 -20.61 16.27 -23.17
N THR A 471 -21.91 16.51 -23.03
CA THR A 471 -22.95 15.52 -23.35
C THR A 471 -23.05 15.19 -24.83
N TRP A 472 -22.48 16.02 -25.70
CA TRP A 472 -22.42 15.81 -27.14
C TRP A 472 -21.24 14.91 -27.57
N LEU A 473 -20.22 14.76 -26.73
CA LEU A 473 -19.00 14.02 -27.09
C LEU A 473 -19.23 12.51 -27.33
N PRO A 474 -20.08 11.80 -26.55
CA PRO A 474 -20.34 10.38 -26.76
C PRO A 474 -21.01 10.02 -28.09
N ALA A 475 -21.51 11.00 -28.86
CA ALA A 475 -22.04 10.77 -30.20
C ALA A 475 -20.94 10.44 -31.24
N TYR A 476 -19.67 10.68 -30.90
CA TYR A 476 -18.51 10.45 -31.76
C TYR A 476 -17.69 9.23 -31.32
N SER A 477 -17.00 8.60 -32.27
CA SER A 477 -16.09 7.49 -32.00
C SER A 477 -14.92 7.47 -32.99
N GLY A 478 -13.91 6.63 -32.73
CA GLY A 478 -12.76 6.47 -33.63
C GLY A 478 -12.05 7.79 -33.95
N SER A 479 -11.79 8.03 -35.23
CA SER A 479 -11.06 9.21 -35.72
C SER A 479 -11.81 10.53 -35.49
N GLU A 480 -13.14 10.52 -35.48
CA GLU A 480 -13.91 11.74 -35.21
C GLU A 480 -13.74 12.19 -33.76
N LEU A 481 -13.83 11.24 -32.81
CA LEU A 481 -13.56 11.51 -31.40
C LEU A 481 -12.13 11.98 -31.18
N GLU A 482 -11.15 11.34 -31.84
CA GLU A 482 -9.75 11.77 -31.80
C GLU A 482 -9.57 13.23 -32.25
N GLN A 483 -10.23 13.64 -33.34
CA GLN A 483 -10.19 15.03 -33.81
C GLN A 483 -10.79 16.01 -32.79
N LYS A 484 -11.89 15.63 -32.11
CA LYS A 484 -12.45 16.46 -31.02
C LYS A 484 -11.48 16.60 -29.86
N CYS A 485 -10.78 15.52 -29.50
CA CYS A 485 -9.76 15.56 -28.46
C CYS A 485 -8.60 16.49 -28.83
N TRP A 486 -8.09 16.43 -30.06
CA TRP A 486 -7.04 17.35 -30.53
C TRP A 486 -7.50 18.80 -30.53
N LYS A 487 -8.71 19.06 -31.03
CA LYS A 487 -9.32 20.39 -30.95
C LYS A 487 -9.39 20.90 -29.51
N ARG A 488 -9.75 20.04 -28.54
CA ARG A 488 -9.76 20.41 -27.12
C ARG A 488 -8.37 20.79 -26.61
N VAL A 489 -7.31 20.10 -27.02
CA VAL A 489 -5.93 20.49 -26.68
C VAL A 489 -5.66 21.89 -27.18
N ASP A 490 -5.96 22.19 -28.45
CA ASP A 490 -5.73 23.51 -29.02
C ASP A 490 -6.54 24.60 -28.30
N ASP A 491 -7.83 24.32 -28.03
CA ASP A 491 -8.75 25.29 -27.42
C ASP A 491 -8.37 25.67 -25.97
N VAL A 492 -7.83 24.72 -25.17
CA VAL A 492 -7.49 24.99 -23.77
C VAL A 492 -5.99 25.14 -23.53
N VAL A 493 -5.16 24.23 -24.04
CA VAL A 493 -3.70 24.29 -23.86
C VAL A 493 -3.13 25.40 -24.74
N GLY A 494 -3.57 25.49 -26.00
CA GLY A 494 -3.16 26.57 -26.91
C GLY A 494 -3.54 27.95 -26.39
N ARG A 495 -4.73 28.11 -25.78
CA ARG A 495 -5.18 29.37 -25.18
C ARG A 495 -4.26 29.88 -24.07
N TYR A 496 -3.73 28.98 -23.24
CA TYR A 496 -2.89 29.33 -22.09
C TYR A 496 -1.40 29.07 -22.34
N ALA A 497 -0.99 28.77 -23.58
CA ALA A 497 0.41 28.50 -23.90
C ALA A 497 1.29 29.74 -23.64
N GLY A 498 2.43 29.52 -22.98
CA GLY A 498 3.40 30.58 -22.66
C GLY A 498 3.02 31.46 -21.47
N ARG A 499 1.99 31.08 -20.71
CA ARG A 499 1.56 31.72 -19.47
C ARG A 499 1.96 30.90 -18.24
#